data_AF-A0A8T1Y3M1-F1
#
_entry.id   AF-A0A8T1Y3M1-F1
#
_cell.length_a   1.000
_cell.length_b   1.000
_cell.length_c   1.000
_cell.angle_alpha   90.00
_cell.angle_beta   90.00
_cell.angle_gamma   90.00
#
_symmetry.space_group_name_H-M   'P 1'
#
loop_
_entity.id
_entity.type
_entity.pdbx_description
1 polymer ?
#
loop_
_entity_poly.entity_id
_entity_poly.type
_entity_poly.pdbx_seq_one_letter_code
_entity_poly.pdbx_strand_id
1 'polypeptide(L)'
;MGLGFNQQNYSDDTERLQIIDSIREAPVGAQIKRVIDLLIERRLALTTEQINEECYVDMHSNKAVFDSLSENPKVNYDGTWFSYKAT
;
A
#
# COMPACT_ATOMS: atom_id res chain seq x y z
N MET A 1 5.17 -41.14 -19.52
CA MET A 1 4.35 -40.30 -18.62
C MET A 1 4.85 -38.89 -18.76
N GLY A 2 4.20 -38.09 -19.60
CA GLY A 2 4.67 -36.74 -19.93
C GLY A 2 4.56 -35.81 -18.73
N LEU A 3 5.64 -35.09 -18.44
CA LEU A 3 5.71 -34.09 -17.39
C LEU A 3 4.66 -33.01 -17.67
N GLY A 4 3.72 -32.85 -16.74
CA GLY A 4 2.77 -31.74 -16.76
C GLY A 4 3.54 -30.44 -16.54
N PHE A 5 3.71 -29.66 -17.61
CA PHE A 5 4.07 -28.26 -17.49
C PHE A 5 2.91 -27.57 -16.75
N ASN A 6 3.17 -27.10 -15.53
CA ASN A 6 2.27 -26.26 -14.77
C ASN A 6 2.09 -24.91 -15.50
N GLN A 7 1.09 -24.82 -16.38
CA GLN A 7 0.67 -23.57 -17.02
C GLN A 7 -0.12 -22.64 -16.07
N GLN A 8 -0.18 -22.95 -14.77
CA GLN A 8 -0.98 -22.20 -13.80
C GLN A 8 -0.25 -20.99 -13.16
N ASN A 9 1.05 -20.80 -13.40
CA ASN A 9 1.90 -19.91 -12.60
C ASN A 9 2.57 -18.78 -13.41
N TYR A 10 1.89 -18.26 -14.44
CA TYR A 10 2.33 -17.06 -15.17
C TYR A 10 1.23 -16.01 -15.23
N SER A 11 -0.04 -16.44 -15.34
CA SER A 11 -1.19 -15.54 -15.30
C SER A 11 -1.33 -14.86 -13.94
N ASP A 12 -1.23 -15.60 -12.83
CA ASP A 12 -1.36 -15.06 -11.46
C ASP A 12 -0.27 -14.02 -11.15
N ASP A 13 0.99 -14.31 -11.47
CA ASP A 13 2.10 -13.37 -11.26
C ASP A 13 1.95 -12.10 -12.13
N THR A 14 1.49 -12.25 -13.38
CA THR A 14 1.26 -11.13 -14.29
C THR A 14 0.08 -10.26 -13.84
N GLU A 15 -0.97 -10.87 -13.29
CA GLU A 15 -2.13 -10.16 -12.73
C GLU A 15 -1.74 -9.41 -11.45
N ARG A 16 -0.95 -10.04 -10.56
CA ARG A 16 -0.44 -9.39 -9.35
C ARG A 16 0.45 -8.21 -9.64
N LEU A 17 1.39 -8.35 -10.58
CA LEU A 17 2.25 -7.25 -11.01
C LEU A 17 1.45 -6.09 -11.58
N GLN A 18 0.44 -6.37 -12.41
CA GLN A 18 -0.44 -5.33 -12.95
C GLN A 18 -1.25 -4.61 -11.87
N ILE A 19 -1.72 -5.32 -10.84
CA ILE A 19 -2.43 -4.70 -9.71
C ILE A 19 -1.49 -3.77 -8.94
N ILE A 20 -0.27 -4.23 -8.64
CA ILE A 20 0.76 -3.42 -7.96
C ILE A 20 1.06 -2.15 -8.76
N ASP A 21 1.32 -2.31 -10.06
CA ASP A 21 1.63 -1.20 -10.95
C ASP A 21 0.47 -0.20 -11.03
N SER A 22 -0.76 -0.70 -11.20
CA SER A 22 -1.97 0.13 -11.20
C SER A 22 -2.15 0.95 -9.92
N ILE A 23 -1.75 0.40 -8.76
CA ILE A 23 -1.79 1.13 -7.48
C ILE A 23 -0.71 2.19 -7.41
N ARG A 24 0.51 1.87 -7.85
CA ARG A 24 1.66 2.79 -7.82
C ARG A 24 1.51 3.94 -8.81
N GLU A 25 0.85 3.71 -9.94
CA GLU A 25 0.49 4.72 -10.94
C GLU A 25 -0.79 5.49 -10.58
N ALA A 26 -1.56 5.04 -9.59
CA ALA A 26 -2.78 5.72 -9.16
C ALA A 26 -2.47 7.15 -8.68
N PRO A 27 -3.41 8.10 -8.86
CA PRO A 27 -3.20 9.47 -8.40
C PRO A 27 -2.91 9.52 -6.89
N VAL A 28 -2.09 10.47 -6.47
CA VAL A 28 -1.64 10.64 -5.07
C VAL A 28 -2.81 10.57 -4.08
N GLY A 29 -3.94 11.23 -4.38
CA GLY A 29 -5.14 11.20 -3.55
C GLY A 29 -5.76 9.80 -3.38
N ALA A 30 -5.70 8.95 -4.39
CA ALA A 30 -6.18 7.57 -4.32
C ALA A 30 -5.24 6.70 -3.47
N GLN A 31 -3.92 6.89 -3.59
CA GLN A 31 -2.94 6.21 -2.75
C GLN A 31 -3.12 6.62 -1.27
N ILE A 32 -3.29 7.91 -0.97
CA ILE A 32 -3.57 8.41 0.39
C ILE A 32 -4.84 7.77 0.96
N LYS A 33 -5.93 7.76 0.20
CA LYS A 33 -7.19 7.14 0.64
C LYS A 33 -6.99 5.68 1.00
N ARG A 34 -6.30 4.93 0.14
CA ARG A 34 -6.00 3.51 0.33
C ARG A 34 -5.22 3.25 1.62
N VAL A 35 -4.22 4.08 1.93
CA VAL A 35 -3.48 3.98 3.20
C VAL A 35 -4.37 4.30 4.40
N ILE A 36 -5.22 5.32 4.33
CA ILE A 36 -6.15 5.65 5.43
C ILE A 36 -7.13 4.50 5.67
N ASP A 37 -7.70 3.92 4.61
CA ASP A 37 -8.60 2.76 4.72
C ASP A 37 -7.89 1.56 5.38
N LEU A 38 -6.63 1.30 5.02
CA LEU A 38 -5.80 0.27 5.68
C LEU A 38 -5.62 0.55 7.18
N LEU A 39 -5.26 1.77 7.57
CA LEU A 39 -5.05 2.14 8.98
C LEU A 39 -6.33 2.04 9.81
N ILE A 40 -7.49 2.34 9.19
CA ILE A 40 -8.80 2.15 9.81
C ILE A 40 -9.10 0.67 10.01
N GLU A 41 -8.85 -0.16 8.99
CA GLU A 41 -9.12 -1.61 9.04
C GLU A 41 -8.24 -2.30 10.09
N ARG A 42 -6.92 -2.04 10.03
CA ARG A 42 -5.95 -2.72 10.90
C ARG A 42 -6.05 -2.25 12.34
N ARG A 43 -6.43 -0.99 12.59
CA ARG A 43 -6.38 -0.35 13.93
C ARG A 43 -5.00 -0.45 14.60
N LEU A 44 -3.95 -0.55 13.79
CA LEU A 44 -2.56 -0.62 14.22
C LEU A 44 -1.78 0.58 13.69
N ALA A 45 -0.65 0.87 14.34
CA ALA A 45 0.35 1.75 13.78
C ALA A 45 1.24 0.94 12.83
N LEU A 46 1.47 1.43 11.61
CA LEU A 46 2.25 0.74 10.59
C LEU A 46 3.43 1.60 10.14
N THR A 47 4.56 0.97 9.82
CA THR A 47 5.68 1.63 9.13
C THR A 47 5.35 1.81 7.65
N THR A 48 6.11 2.67 6.96
CA THR A 48 6.04 2.80 5.50
C THR A 48 6.28 1.48 4.77
N GLU A 49 7.17 0.64 5.30
CA GLU A 49 7.44 -0.71 4.79
C GLU A 49 6.20 -1.61 4.89
N GLN A 50 5.57 -1.69 6.07
CA GLN A 50 4.35 -2.48 6.26
C GLN A 50 3.19 -1.99 5.39
N ILE A 51 3.05 -0.67 5.22
CA ILE A 51 2.02 -0.09 4.33
C ILE A 51 2.25 -0.52 2.88
N ASN A 52 3.51 -0.53 2.43
CA ASN A 52 3.87 -0.99 1.10
C ASN A 52 3.60 -2.49 0.92
N GLU A 53 3.95 -3.31 1.91
CA GLU A 53 3.69 -4.76 1.86
C GLU A 53 2.18 -5.08 1.82
N GLU A 54 1.38 -4.37 2.62
CA GLU A 54 -0.04 -4.66 2.79
C GLU A 54 -0.91 -4.05 1.69
N CYS A 55 -0.49 -2.92 1.10
CA CYS A 55 -1.33 -2.18 0.17
C CYS A 55 -0.63 -1.61 -1.07
N TYR A 56 0.65 -1.95 -1.27
CA TYR A 56 1.46 -1.61 -2.44
C TYR A 56 1.66 -0.11 -2.67
N VAL A 57 1.46 0.70 -1.63
CA VAL A 57 1.74 2.14 -1.65
C VAL A 57 3.16 2.37 -1.14
N ASP A 58 4.05 2.69 -2.08
CA ASP A 58 5.47 2.88 -1.81
C ASP A 58 5.78 4.35 -1.43
N MET A 59 5.64 4.64 -0.15
CA MET A 59 5.81 6.00 0.41
C MET A 59 7.28 6.47 0.41
N HIS A 60 8.25 5.55 0.28
CA HIS A 60 9.66 5.92 0.16
C HIS A 60 9.96 6.53 -1.20
N SER A 61 9.39 5.97 -2.27
CA SER A 61 9.55 6.48 -3.64
C SER A 61 8.58 7.64 -3.94
N ASN A 62 7.40 7.65 -3.30
CA ASN A 62 6.38 8.67 -3.51
C ASN A 62 6.29 9.66 -2.33
N LYS A 63 7.22 10.63 -2.29
CA LYS A 63 7.31 11.65 -1.24
C LYS A 63 6.01 12.46 -1.08
N ALA A 64 5.25 12.69 -2.16
CA ALA A 64 3.99 13.42 -2.11
C ALA A 64 2.93 12.70 -1.28
N VAL A 65 2.85 11.37 -1.36
CA VAL A 65 1.97 10.57 -0.52
C VAL A 65 2.41 10.62 0.94
N PHE A 66 3.72 10.52 1.20
CA PHE A 66 4.29 10.62 2.53
C PHE A 66 3.98 11.95 3.21
N ASP A 67 4.36 13.07 2.58
CA ASP A 67 4.13 14.42 3.11
C ASP A 67 2.64 14.62 3.40
N SER A 68 1.78 14.31 2.42
CA SER A 68 0.32 14.45 2.56
C SER A 68 -0.30 13.61 3.68
N LEU A 69 0.24 12.41 3.96
CA LEU A 69 -0.23 11.56 5.05
C LEU A 69 0.28 12.06 6.41
N SER A 70 1.55 12.47 6.49
CA SER A 70 2.14 13.00 7.72
C SER A 70 1.48 14.30 8.19
N GLU A 71 0.97 15.11 7.26
CA GLU A 71 0.22 16.34 7.55
C GLU A 71 -1.31 16.09 7.66
N ASN A 72 -1.78 14.86 7.45
CA ASN A 72 -3.21 14.58 7.39
C ASN A 72 -3.87 14.68 8.77
N PRO A 73 -5.00 15.41 8.90
CA PRO A 73 -5.69 15.54 10.20
C PRO A 73 -6.26 14.22 10.73
N LYS A 74 -6.45 13.21 9.88
CA LYS A 74 -6.96 11.87 10.27
C LYS A 74 -5.86 10.88 10.63
N VAL A 75 -4.59 11.23 10.40
CA VAL A 75 -3.46 10.33 10.59
C VAL A 75 -2.52 10.91 11.64
N ASN A 76 -2.01 10.07 12.51
CA ASN A 76 -0.91 10.39 13.40
C ASN A 76 0.38 9.84 12.80
N TYR A 77 1.42 10.65 12.77
CA TYR A 77 2.77 10.23 12.40
C TYR A 77 3.74 10.60 13.52
N ASP A 78 4.41 9.60 14.08
CA ASP A 78 5.30 9.77 15.25
C ASP A 78 6.80 9.81 14.84
N GLY A 79 7.10 10.03 13.56
CA GLY A 79 8.46 9.98 13.03
C GLY A 79 8.88 8.60 12.49
N THR A 80 8.14 7.55 12.83
CA THR A 80 8.37 6.20 12.29
C THR A 80 7.07 5.51 11.88
N TRP A 81 6.01 5.67 12.67
CA TRP A 81 4.76 4.92 12.52
C TRP A 81 3.61 5.83 12.13
N PHE A 82 2.77 5.34 11.23
CA PHE A 82 1.49 5.94 10.85
C PHE A 82 0.34 5.20 11.52
N SER A 83 -0.57 5.91 12.18
CA SER A 83 -1.79 5.34 12.74
C SER A 83 -3.01 6.21 12.46
N TYR A 84 -4.20 5.61 12.43
CA TYR A 84 -5.43 6.38 12.32
C TYR A 84 -5.72 7.11 13.66
N LYS A 85 -6.02 8.40 13.59
CA LYS A 85 -6.51 9.17 14.74
C LYS A 85 -7.95 8.75 15.03
N ALA A 86 -8.14 7.89 16.03
CA ALA A 86 -9.46 7.62 16.57
C ALA A 86 -10.04 8.94 17.09
N THR A 87 -11.13 9.39 16.46
CA THR A 87 -11.89 10.57 16.89
C THR A 87 -12.81 10.19 18.04
#